data_AF-A0A940W467-F1
#
_entry.id   AF-A0A940W467-F1
#
_cell.length_a   1.000
_cell.length_b   1.000
_cell.length_c   1.000
_cell.angle_alpha   90.00
_cell.angle_beta   90.00
_cell.angle_gamma   90.00
#
_symmetry.space_group_name_H-M   'P 1'
#
loop_
_entity.id
_entity.type
_entity.pdbx_description
1 polymer ?
#
loop_
_entity_poly.entity_id
_entity_poly.type
_entity_poly.pdbx_seq_one_letter_code
_entity_poly.pdbx_strand_id
1 'polypeptide(L)'
;MARRLLSIAANTFRETVRNKILYVILAFALVVIGLTWFLADLSVGELSRIVADVGLAAMHLFGVTIAVFLGITLVSQEMERKTIYLVLSKPVPRWEFVIGKAAGLCATILLTTSVMAVTLFAVYAAYSGKAEPGILVASAGVYLELVLLVCLATLFSTFTTPTLSAMFTLALFLIGHLSQSLFVLGGRAKSVGARAAASFLFY
;
A
#
# COMPACT_ATOMS: atom_id res chain seq x y z
N MET A 1 7.41 -16.08 23.59
CA MET A 1 7.73 -15.00 22.65
C MET A 1 6.98 -15.18 21.33
N ALA A 2 7.40 -16.11 20.45
CA ALA A 2 6.78 -16.31 19.12
C ALA A 2 5.26 -16.51 19.13
N ARG A 3 4.72 -17.37 20.02
CA ARG A 3 3.27 -17.64 20.12
C ARG A 3 2.44 -16.41 20.53
N ARG A 4 3.03 -15.50 21.33
CA ARG A 4 2.38 -14.23 21.73
C ARG A 4 2.36 -13.25 20.56
N LEU A 5 3.49 -13.11 19.88
CA LEU A 5 3.63 -12.25 18.70
C LEU A 5 2.66 -12.67 17.59
N LEU A 6 2.56 -13.98 17.32
CA LEU A 6 1.58 -14.55 16.39
C LEU A 6 0.14 -14.31 16.82
N SER A 7 -0.17 -14.37 18.11
CA SER A 7 -1.53 -14.09 18.61
C SER A 7 -1.91 -12.62 18.45
N ILE A 8 -0.96 -11.69 18.65
CA ILE A 8 -1.17 -10.26 18.43
C ILE A 8 -1.37 -10.00 16.94
N ALA A 9 -0.48 -10.54 16.09
CA ALA A 9 -0.59 -10.41 14.64
C ALA A 9 -1.90 -10.97 14.09
N ALA A 10 -2.31 -12.15 14.54
CA ALA A 10 -3.58 -12.78 14.13
C ALA A 10 -4.79 -11.98 14.60
N ASN A 11 -4.72 -11.37 15.79
CA ASN A 11 -5.78 -10.51 16.29
C ASN A 11 -5.89 -9.24 15.44
N THR A 12 -4.77 -8.56 15.20
CA THR A 12 -4.73 -7.36 14.33
C THR A 12 -5.22 -7.68 12.93
N PHE A 13 -4.77 -8.79 12.33
CA PHE A 13 -5.25 -9.24 11.03
C PHE A 13 -6.77 -9.45 11.02
N ARG A 14 -7.32 -10.16 12.02
CA ARG A 14 -8.78 -10.37 12.14
C ARG A 14 -9.54 -9.07 12.34
N GLU A 15 -8.99 -8.14 13.09
CA GLU A 15 -9.56 -6.83 13.33
C GLU A 15 -9.62 -6.02 12.03
N THR A 16 -8.52 -5.98 11.27
CA THR A 16 -8.44 -5.29 10.00
C THR A 16 -9.34 -5.92 8.94
N VAL A 17 -9.31 -7.24 8.79
CA VAL A 17 -10.13 -7.98 7.81
C VAL A 17 -11.62 -7.87 8.12
N ARG A 18 -12.02 -7.52 9.35
CA ARG A 18 -13.43 -7.25 9.68
C ARG A 18 -13.86 -5.81 9.40
N ASN A 19 -12.93 -4.92 9.04
CA ASN A 19 -13.25 -3.54 8.77
C ASN A 19 -13.98 -3.42 7.43
N LYS A 20 -15.22 -2.92 7.47
CA LYS A 20 -16.08 -2.75 6.29
C LYS A 20 -15.43 -1.84 5.24
N ILE A 21 -14.66 -0.84 5.65
CA ILE A 21 -14.04 0.12 4.73
C ILE A 21 -13.00 -0.57 3.86
N LEU A 22 -12.27 -1.55 4.39
CA LEU A 22 -11.32 -2.36 3.60
C LEU A 22 -12.04 -3.09 2.47
N TYR A 23 -13.19 -3.73 2.74
CA TYR A 23 -13.97 -4.40 1.71
C TYR A 23 -14.52 -3.45 0.67
N VAL A 24 -14.95 -2.25 1.06
CA VAL A 24 -15.43 -1.24 0.11
C VAL A 24 -14.31 -0.84 -0.84
N ILE A 25 -13.14 -0.47 -0.32
CA ILE A 25 -12.00 -0.06 -1.16
C ILE A 25 -11.55 -1.22 -2.07
N LEU A 26 -11.46 -2.44 -1.53
CA LEU A 26 -11.11 -3.63 -2.30
C LEU A 26 -12.13 -3.90 -3.41
N ALA A 27 -13.43 -3.80 -3.12
CA ALA A 27 -14.48 -4.01 -4.12
C ALA A 27 -14.37 -2.98 -5.26
N PHE A 28 -14.14 -1.70 -4.94
CA PHE A 28 -13.87 -0.67 -5.95
C PHE A 28 -12.64 -1.00 -6.79
N ALA A 29 -11.55 -1.45 -6.16
CA ALA A 29 -10.35 -1.87 -6.87
C ALA A 29 -10.62 -3.01 -7.86
N LEU A 30 -11.36 -4.02 -7.43
CA LEU A 30 -11.73 -5.17 -8.28
C LEU A 30 -12.63 -4.76 -9.45
N VAL A 31 -13.58 -3.86 -9.23
CA VAL A 31 -14.42 -3.32 -10.30
C VAL A 31 -13.57 -2.58 -11.32
N VAL A 32 -12.66 -1.70 -10.89
CA VAL A 32 -11.79 -0.94 -11.81
C VAL A 32 -10.87 -1.90 -12.59
N ILE A 33 -10.29 -2.90 -11.93
CA ILE A 33 -9.48 -3.93 -12.61
C ILE A 33 -10.34 -4.71 -13.61
N GLY A 34 -11.57 -5.08 -13.27
CA GLY A 34 -12.49 -5.77 -14.19
C GLY A 34 -12.87 -4.92 -15.40
N LEU A 35 -13.06 -3.61 -15.20
CA LEU A 35 -13.36 -2.66 -16.28
C LEU A 35 -12.21 -2.49 -17.27
N THR A 36 -10.98 -2.91 -16.93
CA THR A 36 -9.86 -2.90 -17.88
C THR A 36 -10.11 -3.78 -19.10
N TRP A 37 -10.94 -4.83 -18.97
CA TRP A 37 -11.38 -5.63 -20.10
C TRP A 37 -12.10 -4.77 -21.15
N PHE A 38 -13.14 -4.03 -20.73
CA PHE A 38 -13.89 -3.15 -21.63
C PHE A 38 -13.00 -2.04 -22.22
N LEU A 39 -12.04 -1.55 -21.43
CA LEU A 39 -11.06 -0.57 -21.88
C LEU A 39 -10.13 -1.10 -22.97
N ALA A 40 -9.80 -2.39 -22.92
CA ALA A 40 -8.99 -3.05 -23.93
C ALA A 40 -9.75 -3.16 -25.27
N ASP A 41 -11.04 -3.53 -25.25
CA ASP A 41 -11.85 -3.64 -26.47
C ASP A 41 -12.03 -2.30 -27.21
N LEU A 42 -12.04 -1.17 -26.48
CA LEU A 42 -12.20 0.17 -27.03
C LEU A 42 -10.91 0.75 -27.64
N SER A 43 -9.76 0.13 -27.39
CA SER A 43 -8.48 0.68 -27.81
C SER A 43 -8.01 0.12 -29.16
N VAL A 44 -7.30 0.93 -29.95
CA VAL A 44 -6.68 0.53 -31.22
C VAL A 44 -5.17 0.48 -30.98
N GLY A 45 -4.61 -0.69 -30.67
CA GLY A 45 -3.18 -0.84 -30.32
C GLY A 45 -2.79 -2.20 -29.69
N GLU A 46 -1.70 -2.23 -28.90
CA GLU A 46 -1.28 -3.39 -28.08
C GLU A 46 -2.23 -3.58 -26.88
N LEU A 47 -3.37 -4.23 -27.13
CA LEU A 47 -4.49 -4.35 -26.18
C LEU A 47 -4.11 -5.01 -24.84
N SER A 48 -3.23 -6.01 -24.86
CA SER A 48 -2.77 -6.71 -23.65
C SER A 48 -1.98 -5.80 -22.70
N ARG A 49 -1.22 -4.85 -23.26
CA ARG A 49 -0.38 -3.94 -22.48
C ARG A 49 -1.20 -2.94 -21.69
N ILE A 50 -2.31 -2.47 -22.26
CA ILE A 50 -3.23 -1.53 -21.60
C ILE A 50 -3.87 -2.20 -20.37
N VAL A 51 -4.28 -3.47 -20.47
CA VAL A 51 -4.84 -4.22 -19.34
C VAL A 51 -3.82 -4.32 -18.20
N ALA A 52 -2.57 -4.67 -18.52
CA ALA A 52 -1.50 -4.78 -17.53
C ALA A 52 -1.18 -3.42 -16.89
N ASP A 53 -0.98 -2.37 -17.68
CA ASP A 53 -0.58 -1.04 -17.20
C ASP A 53 -1.69 -0.40 -16.35
N VAL A 54 -2.94 -0.39 -16.82
CA VAL A 54 -4.07 0.20 -16.09
C VAL A 54 -4.41 -0.63 -14.86
N GLY A 55 -4.33 -1.95 -14.96
CA GLY A 55 -4.57 -2.85 -13.83
C GLY A 55 -3.52 -2.73 -12.73
N LEU A 56 -2.24 -2.63 -13.08
CA LEU A 56 -1.15 -2.37 -12.13
C LEU A 56 -1.27 -0.97 -11.51
N ALA A 57 -1.63 0.04 -12.31
CA ALA A 57 -1.89 1.39 -11.79
C ALA A 57 -3.06 1.40 -10.80
N ALA A 58 -4.14 0.68 -11.08
CA ALA A 58 -5.26 0.52 -10.15
C ALA A 58 -4.81 -0.20 -8.86
N MET A 59 -4.06 -1.30 -8.97
CA MET A 59 -3.49 -2.00 -7.82
C MET A 59 -2.65 -1.08 -6.94
N HIS A 60 -1.80 -0.25 -7.54
CA HIS A 60 -0.97 0.71 -6.82
C HIS A 60 -1.82 1.76 -6.10
N LEU A 61 -2.72 2.44 -6.82
CA LEU A 61 -3.58 3.49 -6.28
C LEU A 61 -4.45 2.99 -5.11
N PHE A 62 -5.16 1.89 -5.31
CA PHE A 62 -6.03 1.32 -4.28
C PHE A 62 -5.23 0.68 -3.15
N GLY A 63 -4.08 0.06 -3.47
CA GLY A 63 -3.16 -0.48 -2.48
C GLY A 63 -2.65 0.58 -1.51
N VAL A 64 -2.20 1.73 -2.03
CA VAL A 64 -1.75 2.87 -1.22
C VAL A 64 -2.89 3.40 -0.37
N THR A 65 -4.09 3.53 -0.94
CA THR A 65 -5.28 3.97 -0.22
C THR A 65 -5.60 3.03 0.95
N ILE A 66 -5.53 1.72 0.74
CA ILE A 66 -5.69 0.70 1.80
C ILE A 66 -4.59 0.84 2.84
N ALA A 67 -3.32 0.98 2.45
CA ALA A 67 -2.20 1.10 3.37
C ALA A 67 -2.30 2.35 4.27
N VAL A 68 -2.67 3.50 3.68
CA VAL A 68 -2.91 4.75 4.43
C VAL A 68 -4.09 4.60 5.37
N PHE A 69 -5.22 4.07 4.90
CA PHE A 69 -6.41 3.87 5.72
C PHE A 69 -6.13 2.90 6.89
N LEU A 70 -5.36 1.85 6.60
CA LEU A 70 -4.95 0.88 7.58
C LEU A 70 -4.01 1.51 8.62
N GLY A 71 -3.08 2.36 8.18
CA GLY A 71 -2.24 3.20 9.04
C GLY A 71 -3.05 4.12 9.95
N ILE A 72 -4.09 4.77 9.43
CA ILE A 72 -4.99 5.62 10.23
C ILE A 72 -5.78 4.78 11.24
N THR A 73 -6.31 3.62 10.83
CA THR A 73 -7.09 2.74 11.71
C THR A 73 -6.23 2.24 12.87
N LEU A 74 -5.02 1.78 12.56
CA LEU A 74 -3.96 1.42 13.49
C LEU A 74 -3.81 2.44 14.62
N VAL A 75 -3.80 3.69 14.21
CA VAL A 75 -3.39 4.87 14.94
C VAL A 75 -4.57 5.46 15.74
N SER A 76 -5.76 5.50 15.12
CA SER A 76 -7.03 5.83 15.78
C SER A 76 -7.33 4.84 16.91
N GLN A 77 -7.04 3.56 16.71
CA GLN A 77 -7.20 2.54 17.75
C GLN A 77 -6.25 2.72 18.94
N GLU A 78 -5.04 3.25 18.72
CA GLU A 78 -4.15 3.62 19.83
C GLU A 78 -4.68 4.85 20.59
N MET A 79 -5.32 5.80 19.88
CA MET A 79 -5.81 7.05 20.46
C MET A 79 -7.14 6.91 21.21
N GLU A 80 -8.10 6.16 20.65
CA GLU A 80 -9.39 5.84 21.28
C GLU A 80 -9.18 4.98 22.53
N ARG A 81 -8.12 4.17 22.54
CA ARG A 81 -7.68 3.47 23.73
C ARG A 81 -6.84 4.37 24.65
N LYS A 82 -7.52 5.35 25.29
CA LYS A 82 -7.21 5.69 26.71
C LYS A 82 -7.20 4.46 27.65
N THR A 83 -7.42 3.26 27.11
CA THR A 83 -7.17 1.92 27.62
C THR A 83 -5.70 1.51 27.75
N ILE A 84 -4.77 2.44 27.99
CA ILE A 84 -3.48 2.10 28.66
C ILE A 84 -3.77 1.27 29.93
N TYR A 85 -4.92 1.49 30.58
CA TYR A 85 -5.32 0.84 31.82
C TYR A 85 -5.80 -0.62 31.73
N LEU A 86 -6.30 -1.15 30.60
CA LEU A 86 -6.74 -2.57 30.52
C LEU A 86 -5.68 -3.51 29.94
N VAL A 87 -4.64 -2.99 29.29
CA VAL A 87 -3.52 -3.81 28.77
C VAL A 87 -2.42 -4.02 29.81
N LEU A 88 -2.35 -3.18 30.86
CA LEU A 88 -1.44 -3.38 31.99
C LEU A 88 -1.69 -4.67 32.80
N SER A 89 -2.81 -5.38 32.59
CA SER A 89 -3.08 -6.65 33.26
C SER A 89 -2.28 -7.84 32.70
N LYS A 90 -1.55 -7.68 31.58
CA LYS A 90 -0.63 -8.71 31.05
C LYS A 90 0.73 -8.10 30.67
N PRO A 91 1.86 -8.67 31.14
CA PRO A 91 3.18 -8.14 30.86
C PRO A 91 3.57 -8.47 29.40
N VAL A 92 3.18 -7.60 28.47
CA VAL A 92 3.62 -7.65 27.08
C VAL A 92 4.61 -6.50 26.87
N PRO A 93 5.87 -6.78 26.48
CA PRO A 93 6.85 -5.74 26.22
C PRO A 93 6.46 -4.93 24.96
N ARG A 94 6.73 -3.61 24.98
CA ARG A 94 6.26 -2.64 23.96
C ARG A 94 6.70 -3.02 22.53
N TRP A 95 7.89 -3.58 22.37
CA TRP A 95 8.42 -3.97 21.07
C TRP A 95 7.73 -5.22 20.48
N GLU A 96 7.27 -6.18 21.31
CA GLU A 96 6.47 -7.34 20.84
C GLU A 96 5.14 -6.89 20.26
N PHE A 97 4.54 -5.86 20.86
CA PHE A 97 3.29 -5.30 20.41
C PHE A 97 3.43 -4.62 19.04
N VAL A 98 4.44 -3.76 18.86
CA VAL A 98 4.68 -3.06 17.58
C VAL A 98 4.97 -4.04 16.45
N ILE A 99 5.87 -5.01 16.68
CA ILE A 99 6.23 -6.01 15.64
C ILE A 99 5.04 -6.91 15.32
N GLY A 100 4.29 -7.36 16.34
CA GLY A 100 3.08 -8.17 16.13
C GLY A 100 2.02 -7.41 15.30
N LYS A 101 1.81 -6.12 15.60
CA LYS A 101 0.87 -5.28 14.86
C LYS A 101 1.33 -5.08 13.42
N ALA A 102 2.58 -4.69 13.20
CA ALA A 102 3.17 -4.55 11.86
C ALA A 102 3.01 -5.84 11.03
N ALA A 103 3.32 -7.00 11.60
CA ALA A 103 3.16 -8.29 10.93
C ALA A 103 1.70 -8.59 10.54
N GLY A 104 0.74 -8.30 11.42
CA GLY A 104 -0.69 -8.49 11.11
C GLY A 104 -1.20 -7.60 9.97
N LEU A 105 -0.66 -6.38 9.87
CA LEU A 105 -1.01 -5.43 8.81
C LEU A 105 -0.35 -5.81 7.48
N CYS A 106 0.91 -6.24 7.51
CA CYS A 106 1.59 -6.81 6.34
C CYS A 106 0.85 -8.03 5.80
N ALA A 107 0.31 -8.88 6.67
CA ALA A 107 -0.53 -10.01 6.26
C ALA A 107 -1.86 -9.55 5.64
N THR A 108 -2.44 -8.47 6.15
CA THR A 108 -3.68 -7.91 5.58
C THR A 108 -3.43 -7.33 4.19
N ILE A 109 -2.34 -6.57 4.02
CA ILE A 109 -1.92 -6.05 2.73
C ILE A 109 -1.61 -7.20 1.77
N LEU A 110 -0.94 -8.25 2.23
CA LEU A 110 -0.66 -9.42 1.39
C LEU A 110 -1.96 -10.05 0.87
N LEU A 111 -2.98 -10.15 1.72
CA LEU A 111 -4.28 -10.67 1.31
C LEU A 111 -4.96 -9.75 0.30
N THR A 112 -5.00 -8.44 0.53
CA THR A 112 -5.67 -7.52 -0.42
C THR A 112 -4.91 -7.43 -1.74
N THR A 113 -3.58 -7.36 -1.72
CA THR A 113 -2.76 -7.33 -2.93
C THR A 113 -2.83 -8.64 -3.71
N SER A 114 -2.83 -9.80 -3.04
CA SER A 114 -2.98 -11.09 -3.72
C SER A 114 -4.35 -11.23 -4.39
N VAL A 115 -5.43 -10.78 -3.74
CA VAL A 115 -6.77 -10.78 -4.35
C VAL A 115 -6.81 -9.89 -5.60
N MET A 116 -6.23 -8.68 -5.54
CA MET A 116 -6.16 -7.81 -6.71
C MET A 116 -5.24 -8.39 -7.81
N ALA A 117 -4.10 -8.97 -7.45
CA ALA A 117 -3.15 -9.57 -8.38
C ALA A 117 -3.75 -10.78 -9.12
N VAL A 118 -4.45 -11.66 -8.40
CA VAL A 118 -5.16 -12.80 -8.99
C VAL A 118 -6.25 -12.32 -9.94
N THR A 119 -6.99 -11.27 -9.56
CA THR A 119 -8.03 -10.70 -10.43
C THR A 119 -7.43 -10.11 -11.70
N LEU A 120 -6.36 -9.32 -11.57
CA LEU A 120 -5.65 -8.76 -12.72
C LEU A 120 -5.09 -9.85 -13.64
N PHE A 121 -4.46 -10.89 -13.06
CA PHE A 121 -3.94 -12.02 -13.82
C PHE A 121 -5.06 -12.78 -14.53
N ALA A 122 -6.22 -12.98 -13.88
CA ALA A 122 -7.37 -13.62 -14.50
C ALA A 122 -7.92 -12.82 -15.68
N VAL A 123 -8.07 -11.49 -15.54
CA VAL A 123 -8.50 -10.60 -16.63
C VAL A 123 -7.49 -10.62 -17.78
N TYR A 124 -6.19 -10.51 -17.47
CA TYR A 124 -5.15 -10.52 -18.48
C TYR A 124 -5.04 -11.86 -19.23
N ALA A 125 -5.12 -12.98 -18.51
CA ALA A 125 -5.05 -14.32 -19.10
C ALA A 125 -6.28 -14.61 -19.98
N ALA A 126 -7.46 -14.18 -19.56
CA ALA A 126 -8.68 -14.32 -20.35
C ALA A 126 -8.63 -13.53 -21.67
N TYR A 127 -7.93 -12.38 -21.68
CA TYR A 127 -7.83 -11.52 -22.85
C TYR A 127 -6.68 -11.90 -23.79
N SER A 128 -5.48 -12.14 -23.27
CA SER A 128 -4.27 -12.36 -24.08
C SER A 128 -4.00 -13.83 -24.43
N GLY A 129 -4.60 -14.77 -23.69
CA GLY A 129 -4.34 -16.21 -23.83
C GLY A 129 -2.90 -16.64 -23.49
N LYS A 130 -2.06 -15.73 -23.00
CA LYS A 130 -0.66 -16.01 -22.60
C LYS A 130 -0.43 -15.57 -21.16
N ALA A 131 0.34 -16.35 -20.42
CA ALA A 131 0.78 -15.97 -19.09
C ALA A 131 2.07 -15.16 -19.20
N GLU A 132 2.02 -13.85 -18.92
CA GLU A 132 3.22 -13.04 -18.73
C GLU A 132 3.61 -13.01 -17.25
N PRO A 133 4.73 -13.66 -16.86
CA PRO A 133 5.19 -13.68 -15.46
C PRO A 133 5.56 -12.28 -14.94
N GLY A 134 5.76 -11.31 -15.84
CA GLY A 134 6.05 -9.92 -15.48
C GLY A 134 4.99 -9.27 -14.59
N ILE A 135 3.70 -9.62 -14.75
CA ILE A 135 2.60 -9.09 -13.93
C ILE A 135 2.73 -9.58 -12.48
N LEU A 136 3.18 -10.81 -12.28
CA LEU A 136 3.41 -11.36 -10.95
C LEU A 136 4.57 -10.66 -10.24
N VAL A 137 5.65 -10.37 -10.98
CA VAL A 137 6.80 -9.62 -10.46
C VAL A 137 6.40 -8.17 -10.13
N ALA A 138 5.63 -7.52 -11.00
CA ALA A 138 5.15 -6.16 -10.77
C ALA A 138 4.21 -6.07 -9.56
N SER A 139 3.27 -7.00 -9.41
CA SER A 139 2.39 -7.07 -8.24
C SER A 139 3.14 -7.36 -6.93
N ALA A 140 4.20 -8.19 -6.98
CA ALA A 140 5.10 -8.38 -5.83
C ALA A 140 5.86 -7.09 -5.47
N GLY A 141 6.27 -6.30 -6.47
CA GLY A 141 6.86 -4.98 -6.28
C GLY A 141 5.91 -4.01 -5.58
N VAL A 142 4.65 -3.95 -6.03
CA VAL A 142 3.59 -3.16 -5.37
C VAL A 142 3.39 -3.61 -3.93
N TYR A 143 3.32 -4.93 -3.67
CA TYR A 143 3.23 -5.45 -2.31
C TYR A 143 4.37 -4.96 -1.41
N LEU A 144 5.60 -5.00 -1.91
CA LEU A 144 6.78 -4.59 -1.14
C LEU A 144 6.76 -3.08 -0.82
N GLU A 145 6.33 -2.24 -1.77
CA GLU A 145 6.12 -0.82 -1.54
C GLU A 145 5.09 -0.55 -0.43
N LEU A 146 3.97 -1.27 -0.45
CA LEU A 146 2.92 -1.12 0.56
C LEU A 146 3.35 -1.62 1.95
N VAL A 147 4.18 -2.67 2.00
CA VAL A 147 4.82 -3.12 3.25
C VAL A 147 5.73 -2.03 3.81
N LEU A 148 6.54 -1.38 2.97
CA LEU A 148 7.39 -0.26 3.41
C LEU A 148 6.54 0.89 3.97
N LEU A 149 5.41 1.21 3.35
CA LEU A 149 4.48 2.23 3.86
C LEU A 149 3.91 1.88 5.23
N VAL A 150 3.51 0.62 5.46
CA VAL A 150 3.04 0.17 6.77
C VAL A 150 4.15 0.16 7.81
N CYS A 151 5.36 -0.25 7.44
CA CYS A 151 6.52 -0.19 8.32
C CYS A 151 6.83 1.26 8.73
N LEU A 152 6.79 2.22 7.79
CA LEU A 152 6.97 3.63 8.09
C LEU A 152 5.84 4.18 8.96
N ALA A 153 4.58 3.85 8.66
CA ALA A 153 3.42 4.24 9.46
C ALA A 153 3.55 3.75 10.90
N THR A 154 3.89 2.48 11.09
CA THR A 154 4.07 1.87 12.42
C THR A 154 5.27 2.47 13.15
N LEU A 155 6.37 2.75 12.46
CA LEU A 155 7.55 3.42 13.03
C LEU A 155 7.20 4.81 13.57
N PHE A 156 6.58 5.67 12.76
CA PHE A 156 6.20 7.01 13.21
C PHE A 156 5.15 6.99 14.31
N SER A 157 4.24 6.01 14.30
CA SER A 157 3.26 5.86 15.37
C SER A 157 3.87 5.59 16.75
N THR A 158 5.13 5.11 16.80
CA THR A 158 5.87 4.87 18.04
C THR A 158 6.38 6.16 18.69
N PHE A 159 6.65 7.20 17.90
CA PHE A 159 7.30 8.44 18.37
C PHE A 159 6.37 9.66 18.37
N THR A 160 5.22 9.58 17.72
CA THR A 160 4.47 10.77 17.29
C THR A 160 2.98 10.61 17.54
N THR A 161 2.26 11.73 17.62
CA THR A 161 0.80 11.71 17.69
C THR A 161 0.19 11.07 16.44
N PRO A 162 -0.98 10.44 16.59
CA PRO A 162 -1.75 9.83 15.52
C PRO A 162 -1.82 10.59 14.19
N THR A 163 -2.27 11.83 14.24
CA THR A 163 -2.42 12.70 13.07
C THR A 163 -1.08 13.00 12.42
N LEU A 164 -0.06 13.28 13.22
CA LEU A 164 1.25 13.68 12.72
C LEU A 164 2.03 12.49 12.14
N SER A 165 1.86 11.27 12.67
CA SER A 165 2.39 10.03 12.07
C SER A 165 1.79 9.75 10.69
N ALA A 166 0.48 9.94 10.52
CA ALA A 166 -0.17 9.81 9.22
C ALA A 166 0.35 10.87 8.23
N MET A 167 0.51 12.12 8.67
CA MET A 167 1.07 13.20 7.84
C MET A 167 2.50 12.91 7.40
N PHE A 168 3.37 12.42 8.29
CA PHE A 168 4.75 12.07 7.94
C PHE A 168 4.84 10.91 6.97
N THR A 169 4.02 9.87 7.17
CA THR A 169 3.99 8.71 6.26
C THR A 169 3.53 9.13 4.86
N LEU A 170 2.47 9.95 4.78
CA LEU A 170 1.95 10.45 3.52
C LEU A 170 2.95 11.41 2.86
N ALA A 171 3.60 12.29 3.63
CA ALA A 171 4.63 13.19 3.12
C ALA A 171 5.82 12.43 2.54
N LEU A 172 6.35 11.41 3.24
CA LEU A 172 7.45 10.60 2.70
C LEU A 172 7.05 9.78 1.48
N PHE A 173 5.83 9.25 1.45
CA PHE A 173 5.29 8.58 0.28
C PHE A 173 5.24 9.53 -0.93
N LEU A 174 4.67 10.73 -0.74
CA LEU A 174 4.59 11.74 -1.79
C LEU A 174 5.98 12.20 -2.24
N ILE A 175 6.90 12.47 -1.31
CA ILE A 175 8.27 12.87 -1.63
C ILE A 175 8.94 11.77 -2.46
N GLY A 176 8.84 10.51 -2.06
CA GLY A 176 9.43 9.38 -2.77
C GLY A 176 8.90 9.23 -4.20
N HIS A 177 7.58 9.33 -4.38
CA HIS A 177 6.94 9.15 -5.68
C HIS A 177 7.09 10.39 -6.60
N LEU A 178 7.05 11.60 -6.02
CA LEU A 178 7.23 12.85 -6.75
C LEU A 178 8.71 13.10 -7.09
N SER A 179 9.65 12.53 -6.34
CA SER A 179 11.09 12.68 -6.55
C SER A 179 11.47 12.38 -8.02
N GLN A 180 11.09 11.20 -8.49
CA GLN A 180 11.43 10.75 -9.85
C GLN A 180 10.72 11.59 -10.91
N SER A 181 9.47 11.99 -10.63
CA SER A 181 8.69 12.87 -11.51
C SER A 181 9.33 14.25 -11.64
N LEU A 182 9.77 14.85 -10.53
CA LEU A 182 10.44 16.15 -10.48
C LEU A 182 11.81 16.12 -11.17
N PHE A 183 12.57 15.04 -11.04
CA PHE A 183 13.84 14.87 -11.75
C PHE A 183 13.64 14.85 -13.28
N VAL A 184 12.66 14.09 -13.76
CA VAL A 184 12.35 14.00 -15.20
C VAL A 184 11.80 15.34 -15.73
N LEU A 185 10.95 16.03 -14.96
CA LEU A 185 10.42 17.34 -15.33
C LEU A 185 11.52 18.42 -15.33
N GLY A 186 12.41 18.39 -14.34
CA GLY A 186 13.55 19.30 -14.22
C GLY A 186 14.54 19.14 -15.35
N GLY A 187 14.81 17.91 -15.80
CA GLY A 187 15.65 17.64 -16.98
C GLY A 187 15.08 18.20 -18.30
N ARG A 188 13.75 18.33 -18.37
CA ARG A 188 13.00 18.88 -19.51
C ARG A 188 12.69 20.38 -19.38
N ALA A 189 13.01 21.01 -18.25
CA ALA A 189 12.75 22.43 -18.02
C ALA A 189 13.69 23.33 -18.83
N LYS A 190 13.15 24.39 -19.46
CA LYS A 190 13.92 25.36 -20.26
C LYS A 190 14.69 26.38 -19.41
N SER A 191 14.38 26.55 -18.12
CA SER A 191 15.06 27.51 -17.25
C SER A 191 16.31 26.89 -16.59
N VAL A 192 17.43 27.61 -16.67
CA VAL A 192 18.75 27.18 -16.15
C VAL A 192 18.71 26.95 -14.63
N GLY A 193 17.91 27.74 -13.89
CA GLY A 193 17.75 27.60 -12.44
C GLY A 193 17.00 26.33 -12.01
N ALA A 194 15.94 25.93 -12.73
CA ALA A 194 15.22 24.70 -12.42
C ALA A 194 16.05 23.45 -12.75
N ARG A 195 16.90 23.53 -13.79
CA ARG A 195 17.82 22.46 -14.17
C ARG A 195 18.94 22.27 -13.15
N ALA A 196 19.52 23.36 -12.66
CA ALA A 196 20.56 23.34 -11.63
C ALA A 196 20.03 22.84 -10.28
N ALA A 197 18.84 23.27 -9.87
CA ALA A 197 18.20 22.77 -8.66
C ALA A 197 17.87 21.26 -8.77
N ALA A 198 17.35 20.81 -9.92
CA ALA A 198 17.09 19.39 -10.16
C ALA A 198 18.37 18.55 -10.21
N SER A 199 19.49 19.07 -10.70
CA SER A 199 20.77 18.33 -10.66
C SER A 199 21.40 18.29 -9.27
N PHE A 200 21.16 19.30 -8.41
CA PHE A 200 21.79 19.37 -7.08
C PHE A 200 21.00 18.61 -6.00
N LEU A 201 19.68 18.47 -6.16
CA LEU A 201 18.81 17.74 -5.23
C LEU A 201 18.79 16.22 -5.48
N PHE A 202 19.22 15.78 -6.65
CA PHE A 202 19.14 14.38 -7.12
C PHE A 202 20.50 13.76 -7.50
N TYR A 203 21.61 14.42 -7.13
CA TYR A 203 22.98 13.90 -7.20
C TYR A 203 23.47 13.61 -5.79
#